data_AF-A0A3D2S469-F1
#
_entry.id   AF-A0A3D2S469-F1
#
_cell.length_a   1.000
_cell.length_b   1.000
_cell.length_c   1.000
_cell.angle_alpha   90.00
_cell.angle_beta   90.00
_cell.angle_gamma   90.00
#
_symmetry.space_group_name_H-M   'P 1'
#
loop_
_entity.id
_entity.type
_entity.pdbx_description
1 polymer ?
#
loop_
_entity_poly.entity_id
_entity_poly.type
_entity_poly.pdbx_seq_one_letter_code
_entity_poly.pdbx_strand_id
1 'polypeptide(L)'
;MNKEKVTINENEAIELMAYILTSSEGLMEEPPHYAILRMISIADRLAGMWAPRASGDLAKYLDDLNKRMPVESAATQGDDTESFEKYLEEKISALANIVKDMDFEEQDHGS
;
A
#
# COMPACT_ATOMS: atom_id res chain seq x y z
N MET A 1 -30.78 0.27 -13.48
CA MET A 1 -29.88 1.02 -12.59
C MET A 1 -28.56 1.18 -13.33
N ASN A 2 -28.29 2.36 -13.90
CA ASN A 2 -26.96 2.64 -14.44
C ASN A 2 -26.01 2.59 -13.24
N LYS A 3 -25.14 1.58 -13.19
CA LYS A 3 -24.01 1.61 -12.26
C LYS A 3 -23.10 2.70 -12.77
N GLU A 4 -23.15 3.87 -12.15
CA GLU A 4 -22.08 4.84 -12.29
C GLU A 4 -20.76 4.11 -12.03
N LYS A 5 -19.85 4.23 -12.99
CA LYS A 5 -18.54 3.61 -12.88
C LYS A 5 -17.74 4.46 -11.91
N VAL A 6 -17.83 4.13 -10.62
CA VAL A 6 -16.99 4.75 -9.58
C VAL A 6 -15.54 4.56 -10.01
N THR A 7 -14.88 5.67 -10.30
CA THR A 7 -13.49 5.69 -10.77
C THR A 7 -12.72 6.46 -9.70
N ILE A 8 -11.80 5.77 -9.02
CA ILE A 8 -10.92 6.40 -8.04
C ILE A 8 -9.81 7.17 -8.76
N ASN A 9 -9.45 8.34 -8.27
CA ASN A 9 -8.29 9.12 -8.71
C ASN A 9 -7.00 8.68 -7.99
N GLU A 10 -5.86 9.29 -8.34
CA GLU A 10 -4.55 8.93 -7.78
C GLU A 10 -4.48 9.15 -6.26
N ASN A 11 -4.95 10.31 -5.76
CA ASN A 11 -4.98 10.62 -4.33
C ASN A 11 -5.88 9.62 -3.57
N GLU A 12 -7.07 9.33 -4.06
CA GLU A 12 -7.98 8.35 -3.46
C GLU A 12 -7.38 6.94 -3.44
N ALA A 13 -6.60 6.58 -4.45
CA ALA A 13 -5.89 5.31 -4.49
C ALA A 13 -4.76 5.23 -3.45
N ILE A 14 -4.06 6.35 -3.24
CA ILE A 14 -2.99 6.45 -2.24
C ILE A 14 -3.58 6.41 -0.83
N GLU A 15 -4.66 7.15 -0.57
CA GLU A 15 -5.39 7.09 0.70
C GLU A 15 -5.88 5.67 0.99
N LEU A 16 -6.46 5.00 -0.01
CA LEU A 16 -6.91 3.61 0.11
C LEU A 16 -5.72 2.68 0.40
N MET A 17 -4.57 2.91 -0.23
CA MET A 17 -3.36 2.12 0.01
C MET A 17 -2.84 2.34 1.43
N ALA A 18 -2.79 3.58 1.90
CA ALA A 18 -2.40 3.92 3.27
C ALA A 18 -3.32 3.23 4.28
N TYR A 19 -4.63 3.27 4.05
CA TYR A 19 -5.61 2.58 4.88
C TYR A 19 -5.40 1.06 4.91
N ILE A 20 -5.19 0.43 3.75
CA ILE A 20 -4.97 -1.03 3.67
C ILE A 20 -3.70 -1.44 4.39
N LEU A 21 -2.58 -0.76 4.13
CA LEU A 21 -1.28 -1.14 4.70
C LEU A 21 -1.24 -0.93 6.21
N THR A 22 -1.72 0.20 6.71
CA THR A 22 -1.80 0.46 8.15
C THR A 22 -2.78 -0.47 8.86
N SER A 23 -3.93 -0.78 8.24
CA SER A 23 -4.86 -1.77 8.81
C SER A 23 -4.28 -3.18 8.84
N SER A 24 -3.30 -3.48 7.98
CA SER A 24 -2.65 -4.80 7.93
C SER A 24 -1.74 -5.04 9.12
N GLU A 25 -1.11 -3.99 9.67
CA GLU A 25 -0.25 -4.06 10.85
C GLU A 25 -1.00 -4.69 12.05
N GLY A 26 -2.22 -4.21 12.34
CA GLY A 26 -3.04 -4.74 13.43
C GLY A 26 -3.50 -6.20 13.24
N LEU A 27 -3.43 -6.74 12.03
CA LEU A 27 -3.80 -8.14 11.74
C LEU A 27 -2.64 -9.12 11.94
N MET A 28 -1.42 -8.65 12.19
CA MET A 28 -0.27 -9.51 12.47
C MET A 28 -0.38 -10.22 13.83
N GLU A 29 -1.02 -9.56 14.80
CA GLU A 29 -1.25 -10.10 16.13
C GLU A 29 -2.33 -11.19 16.19
N GLU A 30 -3.03 -11.46 15.07
CA GLU A 30 -4.15 -12.40 15.01
C GLU A 30 -3.84 -13.65 14.16
N PRO A 31 -3.20 -14.68 14.74
CA PRO A 31 -3.11 -15.98 14.10
C PRO A 31 -4.49 -16.59 13.86
N PRO A 32 -4.72 -17.29 12.73
CA PRO A 32 -3.80 -17.48 11.60
C PRO A 32 -3.72 -16.24 10.68
N HIS A 33 -2.54 -15.97 10.12
CA HIS A 33 -2.23 -14.80 9.27
C HIS A 33 -2.99 -14.72 7.92
N TYR A 34 -4.09 -15.45 7.74
CA TYR A 34 -4.93 -15.36 6.53
C TYR A 34 -5.53 -13.98 6.31
N ALA A 35 -5.88 -13.27 7.38
CA ALA A 35 -6.48 -11.94 7.29
C ALA A 35 -5.49 -10.95 6.68
N ILE A 36 -4.26 -10.91 7.20
CA ILE A 36 -3.23 -10.05 6.64
C ILE A 36 -2.87 -10.44 5.20
N LEU A 37 -2.70 -11.72 4.88
CA LEU A 37 -2.37 -12.15 3.52
C LEU A 37 -3.41 -11.67 2.48
N ARG A 38 -4.69 -11.57 2.85
CA ARG A 38 -5.73 -10.99 1.99
C ARG A 38 -5.54 -9.48 1.81
N MET A 39 -5.26 -8.74 2.87
CA MET A 39 -5.04 -7.29 2.80
C MET A 39 -3.83 -6.94 1.94
N ILE A 40 -2.74 -7.69 2.13
CA ILE A 40 -1.51 -7.61 1.34
C ILE A 40 -1.78 -7.90 -0.15
N SER A 41 -2.58 -8.91 -0.45
CA SER A 41 -2.99 -9.20 -1.83
C SER A 41 -3.80 -8.07 -2.47
N ILE A 42 -4.58 -7.33 -1.68
CA ILE A 42 -5.31 -6.16 -2.17
C ILE A 42 -4.34 -5.00 -2.43
N ALA A 43 -3.42 -4.73 -1.50
CA ALA A 43 -2.38 -3.70 -1.67
C ALA A 43 -1.53 -3.94 -2.92
N ASP A 44 -1.08 -5.18 -3.12
CA ASP A 44 -0.32 -5.61 -4.30
C ASP A 44 -1.06 -5.33 -5.60
N ARG A 45 -2.34 -5.72 -5.68
CA ARG A 45 -3.17 -5.48 -6.87
C ARG A 45 -3.38 -3.99 -7.13
N LEU A 46 -3.63 -3.21 -6.09
CA LEU A 46 -3.81 -1.76 -6.20
C LEU A 46 -2.51 -1.12 -6.71
N ALA A 47 -1.36 -1.56 -6.21
CA ALA A 47 -0.05 -1.10 -6.64
C ALA A 47 0.23 -1.43 -8.11
N GLY A 48 -0.01 -2.67 -8.54
CA GLY A 48 0.15 -3.06 -9.95
C GLY A 48 -0.80 -2.30 -10.90
N MET A 49 -1.99 -1.92 -10.42
CA MET A 49 -2.89 -1.05 -11.17
C MET A 49 -2.35 0.38 -11.26
N TRP A 50 -1.81 0.95 -10.19
CA TRP A 50 -1.46 2.38 -10.17
C TRP A 50 -0.04 2.70 -10.57
N ALA A 51 0.92 1.78 -10.42
CA ALA A 51 2.32 1.97 -10.82
C ALA A 51 2.49 2.54 -12.25
N PRO A 52 1.81 2.03 -13.30
CA PRO A 52 1.95 2.59 -14.66
C PRO A 52 1.19 3.91 -14.89
N ARG A 53 0.38 4.35 -13.93
CA ARG A 53 -0.45 5.57 -13.99
C ARG A 53 0.14 6.71 -13.16
N ALA A 54 0.94 6.37 -12.15
CA ALA A 54 1.62 7.31 -11.29
C ALA A 54 2.89 7.85 -11.92
N SER A 55 3.48 8.86 -11.27
CA SER A 55 4.76 9.44 -11.65
C SER A 55 5.72 9.58 -10.46
N GLY A 56 6.97 9.96 -10.74
CA GLY A 56 7.95 10.31 -9.70
C GLY A 56 8.25 9.17 -8.73
N ASP A 57 8.34 9.51 -7.45
CA ASP A 57 8.69 8.56 -6.38
C ASP A 57 7.53 7.64 -6.01
N LEU A 58 6.28 8.09 -6.20
CA LEU A 58 5.11 7.24 -6.05
C LEU A 58 5.12 6.07 -7.03
N ALA A 59 5.40 6.31 -8.32
CA ALA A 59 5.46 5.24 -9.31
C ALA A 59 6.52 4.18 -8.94
N LYS A 60 7.69 4.61 -8.45
CA LYS A 60 8.76 3.71 -7.99
C LYS A 60 8.34 2.92 -6.76
N TYR A 61 7.69 3.57 -5.80
CA TYR A 61 7.17 2.93 -4.60
C TYR A 61 6.16 1.83 -4.95
N LEU A 62 5.19 2.14 -5.81
CA LEU A 62 4.14 1.19 -6.22
C LEU A 62 4.71 0.00 -7.01
N ASP A 63 5.69 0.24 -7.90
CA ASP A 63 6.36 -0.81 -8.65
C ASP A 63 7.19 -1.75 -7.73
N ASP A 64 7.93 -1.19 -6.77
CA ASP A 64 8.67 -1.99 -5.79
C ASP A 64 7.73 -2.79 -4.88
N LEU A 65 6.65 -2.15 -4.41
CA LEU A 65 5.62 -2.81 -3.61
C LEU A 65 5.04 -4.02 -4.36
N ASN A 66 4.63 -3.82 -5.62
CA ASN A 66 4.04 -4.88 -6.45
C ASN A 66 5.01 -6.05 -6.72
N LYS A 67 6.32 -5.76 -6.87
CA LYS A 67 7.33 -6.80 -7.13
C LYS A 67 7.71 -7.60 -5.89
N ARG A 68 7.85 -6.92 -4.75
CA ARG A 68 8.40 -7.53 -3.52
C ARG A 68 7.34 -8.11 -2.62
N MET A 69 6.17 -7.47 -2.51
CA MET A 69 5.11 -7.88 -1.58
C MET A 69 4.74 -9.38 -1.66
N PRO A 70 4.61 -10.01 -2.85
CA PRO A 70 4.30 -11.44 -2.93
C PRO A 70 5.41 -12.34 -2.37
N VAL A 71 6.67 -11.93 -2.50
CA VAL A 71 7.83 -12.70 -2.00
C VAL A 71 7.96 -12.54 -0.50
N GLU A 72 7.89 -11.29 -0.01
CA GLU A 72 8.05 -10.99 1.42
C GLU A 72 6.90 -11.59 2.25
N SER A 73 5.66 -11.53 1.74
CA SER A 73 4.51 -12.10 2.46
C SER A 73 4.52 -13.63 2.53
N ALA A 74 5.24 -14.31 1.63
CA ALA A 74 5.42 -15.76 1.73
C ALA A 74 6.28 -16.17 2.95
N ALA A 75 7.10 -15.27 3.49
CA ALA A 75 7.88 -15.51 4.71
C ALA A 75 7.01 -15.82 5.93
N THR A 76 5.78 -15.27 5.98
CA THR A 76 4.78 -15.57 7.02
C THR A 76 4.31 -17.04 7.02
N GLN A 77 4.56 -17.80 5.96
CA GLN A 77 4.29 -19.24 5.91
C GLN A 77 5.48 -20.10 6.37
N GLY A 78 6.65 -19.51 6.55
CA GLY A 78 7.92 -20.17 6.88
C GLY A 78 8.46 -19.85 8.27
N ASP A 79 7.60 -19.43 9.21
CA ASP A 79 7.92 -19.00 10.58
C ASP A 79 8.78 -17.72 10.70
N ASP A 80 8.98 -16.95 9.62
CA ASP A 80 9.71 -15.68 9.63
C ASP A 80 8.77 -14.48 9.52
N THR A 81 7.83 -14.43 10.47
CA THR A 81 6.81 -13.38 10.57
C THR A 81 7.44 -12.02 10.91
N GLU A 82 8.47 -12.00 11.76
CA GLU A 82 9.16 -10.78 12.20
C GLU A 82 9.80 -10.01 11.02
N SER A 83 10.44 -10.72 10.08
CA SER A 83 11.00 -10.08 8.88
C SER A 83 9.92 -9.45 8.01
N PHE A 84 8.74 -10.08 7.93
CA PHE A 84 7.62 -9.53 7.19
C PHE A 84 6.99 -8.31 7.87
N GLU A 85 6.86 -8.32 9.20
CA GLU A 85 6.41 -7.16 9.98
C GLU A 85 7.30 -5.96 9.71
N LYS A 86 8.61 -6.14 9.82
CA LYS A 86 9.58 -5.07 9.56
C LYS A 86 9.48 -4.54 8.13
N TYR A 87 9.33 -5.43 7.14
CA TYR A 87 9.11 -5.01 5.76
C TYR A 87 7.84 -4.17 5.63
N LEU A 88 6.74 -4.56 6.29
CA LEU A 88 5.49 -3.81 6.26
C LEU A 88 5.64 -2.42 6.90
N GLU A 89 6.28 -2.32 8.07
CA GLU A 89 6.59 -1.06 8.75
C GLU A 89 7.41 -0.11 7.85
N GLU A 90 8.42 -0.64 7.16
CA GLU A 90 9.22 0.11 6.19
C GLU A 90 8.35 0.67 5.05
N LYS A 91 7.39 -0.12 4.54
CA LYS A 91 6.47 0.31 3.48
C LYS A 91 5.43 1.32 3.93
N ILE A 92 4.92 1.18 5.14
CA ILE A 92 4.02 2.17 5.75
C ILE A 92 4.76 3.49 5.94
N SER A 93 5.99 3.45 6.47
CA SER A 93 6.81 4.64 6.69
C SER A 93 7.17 5.35 5.38
N ALA A 94 7.55 4.59 4.35
CA ALA A 94 7.85 5.16 3.04
C ALA A 94 6.61 5.81 2.40
N LEU A 95 5.44 5.18 2.50
CA LEU A 95 4.19 5.75 1.98
C LEU A 95 3.82 7.04 2.72
N ALA A 96 3.97 7.07 4.04
CA ALA A 96 3.69 8.26 4.84
C ALA A 96 4.52 9.47 4.40
N ASN A 97 5.79 9.27 4.03
CA ASN A 97 6.63 10.35 3.49
C ASN A 97 6.12 10.85 2.13
N ILE A 98 5.72 9.94 1.24
CA ILE A 98 5.16 10.30 -0.07
C ILE A 98 3.87 11.11 0.09
N VAL A 99 2.96 10.66 0.96
CA VAL A 99 1.70 11.37 1.26
C VAL A 99 1.97 12.74 1.84
N LYS A 100 2.89 12.83 2.81
CA LYS A 100 3.28 14.10 3.42
C LYS A 100 3.75 15.09 2.36
N ASP A 101 4.60 14.68 1.43
CA ASP A 101 5.13 15.56 0.39
C ASP A 101 4.04 16.02 -0.59
N MET A 102 3.07 15.17 -0.91
CA MET A 102 1.90 15.54 -1.73
C MET A 102 0.97 16.56 -1.05
N ASP A 103 0.68 16.40 0.25
CA ASP A 103 -0.17 17.32 1.00
C ASP A 103 0.43 18.74 1.07
N PHE A 104 1.76 18.86 1.02
CA PHE A 104 2.45 20.16 0.95
C PHE A 104 2.37 20.81 -0.43
N GLU A 105 2.41 20.04 -1.53
CA GLU A 105 2.27 20.56 -2.89
C GLU A 105 0.86 21.11 -3.14
N GLU A 106 -0.19 20.48 -2.61
CA GLU A 106 -1.56 20.99 -2.74
C GLU A 106 -1.80 22.29 -1.93
N GLN A 107 -1.07 22.50 -0.83
CA GLN A 107 -1.19 23.73 -0.02
C GLN A 107 -0.47 24.94 -0.65
N ASP A 108 0.66 24.73 -1.33
CA ASP A 108 1.46 25.81 -1.95
C ASP A 108 0.83 26.38 -3.23
N HIS A 109 -0.09 25.66 -3.87
CA HIS A 109 -0.84 26.13 -5.04
C HIS A 109 -2.13 26.90 -4.68
N GLY A 110 -2.40 27.09 -3.38
CA GLY A 110 -3.51 27.87 -2.86
C GLY A 110 -3.06 29.16 -2.16
N SER A 111 -2.43 30.10 -2.87
CA SER A 111 -2.19 31.48 -2.41
C SER A 111 -2.16 32.48 -3.57
#